data_AF-A0A060S4V5-F1
#
_entry.id   AF-A0A060S4V5-F1
#
_cell.length_a   1.000
_cell.length_b   1.000
_cell.length_c   1.000
_cell.angle_alpha   90.00
_cell.angle_beta   90.00
_cell.angle_gamma   90.00
#
_symmetry.space_group_name_H-M   'P 1'
#
loop_
_entity.id
_entity.type
_entity.pdbx_description
1 polymer ?
#
loop_
_entity_poly.entity_id
_entity_poly.type
_entity_poly.pdbx_seq_one_letter_code
_entity_poly.pdbx_strand_id
1 'polypeptide(L)'
;MLQAEVPSELADWVLDLESQDLVPAFRELPAIRLLYLQVVLANVFGSATVSKSEQWLCDGLNLLALSMPDGLPTHPKPARSLITVKKRLDLDIDNFITQEPICTVWFKDYSRDDIAAAASSSCKVSKCPRIFYRVKHDANKMEWRIAAKLSSYVSLKKTLQHLLL
;
A
#
# COMPACT_ATOMS: atom_id res chain seq x y z
N MET A 1 -35.36 -17.88 -26.06
CA MET A 1 -33.99 -17.56 -25.64
C MET A 1 -33.63 -16.21 -26.24
N LEU A 2 -33.80 -15.12 -25.49
CA LEU A 2 -33.40 -13.79 -25.92
C LEU A 2 -31.93 -13.62 -25.54
N GLN A 3 -31.04 -13.64 -26.53
CA GLN A 3 -29.67 -13.14 -26.36
C GLN A 3 -29.77 -11.62 -26.30
N ALA A 4 -29.45 -11.05 -25.15
CA ALA A 4 -29.28 -9.61 -25.02
C ALA A 4 -27.95 -9.24 -25.68
N GLU A 5 -28.01 -8.62 -26.86
CA GLU A 5 -26.85 -7.95 -27.47
C GLU A 5 -26.53 -6.72 -26.62
N VAL A 6 -25.35 -6.73 -25.99
CA VAL A 6 -24.85 -5.56 -25.27
C VAL A 6 -24.44 -4.51 -26.31
N PRO A 7 -24.94 -3.26 -26.23
CA PRO A 7 -24.58 -2.20 -27.17
C PRO A 7 -23.05 -1.99 -27.19
N SER A 8 -22.46 -1.83 -28.39
CA SER A 8 -21.01 -1.69 -28.58
C SER A 8 -20.40 -0.52 -27.80
N GLU A 9 -21.19 0.53 -27.57
CA GLU A 9 -20.78 1.67 -26.74
C GLU A 9 -20.60 1.29 -25.26
N LEU A 10 -21.40 0.36 -24.72
CA LEU A 10 -21.20 -0.15 -23.36
C LEU A 10 -19.97 -1.05 -23.26
N ALA A 11 -19.62 -1.77 -24.32
CA ALA A 11 -18.41 -2.58 -24.37
C ALA A 11 -17.15 -1.70 -24.40
N ASP A 12 -17.18 -0.59 -25.13
CA ASP A 12 -16.07 0.37 -25.16
C ASP A 12 -15.85 1.02 -23.79
N TRP A 13 -16.91 1.33 -23.03
CA TRP A 13 -16.75 1.89 -21.67
C TRP A 13 -16.20 0.86 -20.67
N VAL A 14 -16.55 -0.41 -20.81
CA VAL A 14 -15.98 -1.50 -19.99
C VAL A 14 -14.48 -1.65 -20.29
N LEU A 15 -14.09 -1.58 -21.57
CA LEU A 15 -12.68 -1.68 -21.98
C LEU A 15 -11.86 -0.43 -21.59
N ASP A 16 -12.45 0.77 -21.62
CA ASP A 16 -11.76 2.01 -21.26
C ASP A 16 -11.62 2.16 -19.73
N LEU A 17 -12.59 1.67 -18.94
CA LEU A 17 -12.48 1.48 -17.48
C LEU A 17 -11.43 0.43 -17.09
N GLU A 18 -11.26 -0.63 -17.88
CA GLU A 18 -10.22 -1.65 -17.67
C GLU A 18 -8.80 -1.13 -17.93
N SER A 19 -8.65 0.02 -18.60
CA SER A 19 -7.34 0.58 -18.95
C SER A 19 -6.75 1.52 -17.89
N GLN A 20 -7.57 2.01 -16.95
CA GLN A 20 -7.11 2.83 -15.82
C GLN A 20 -7.11 2.01 -14.52
N ASP A 21 -5.90 1.64 -14.09
CA ASP A 21 -5.56 1.13 -12.75
C ASP A 21 -5.94 -0.33 -12.40
N LEU A 22 -5.78 -1.28 -13.34
CA LEU A 22 -5.71 -2.70 -12.95
C LEU A 22 -4.56 -2.93 -11.94
N VAL A 23 -4.89 -3.67 -10.87
CA VAL A 23 -3.97 -4.08 -9.80
C VAL A 23 -2.68 -4.69 -10.39
N PRO A 24 -1.48 -4.37 -9.87
CA PRO A 24 -0.21 -4.75 -10.51
C PRO A 24 -0.06 -6.23 -10.84
N ALA A 25 -0.66 -7.12 -10.04
CA ALA A 25 -0.67 -8.56 -10.27
C ALA A 25 -1.26 -8.97 -11.63
N PHE A 26 -2.17 -8.20 -12.23
CA PHE A 26 -2.74 -8.51 -13.55
C PHE A 26 -1.70 -8.50 -14.69
N ARG A 27 -0.56 -7.85 -14.47
CA ARG A 27 0.58 -7.86 -15.41
C ARG A 27 1.44 -9.13 -15.31
N GLU A 28 1.12 -10.04 -14.38
CA GLU A 28 1.83 -11.30 -14.18
C GLU A 28 1.11 -12.50 -14.80
N LEU A 29 1.86 -13.60 -14.97
CA LEU A 29 1.30 -14.85 -15.47
C LEU A 29 0.19 -15.35 -14.52
N PRO A 30 -0.91 -15.93 -15.05
CA PRO A 30 -2.02 -16.42 -14.23
C PRO A 30 -1.59 -17.39 -13.12
N ALA A 31 -0.62 -18.28 -13.39
CA ALA A 31 -0.11 -19.23 -12.41
C ALA A 31 0.58 -18.54 -11.21
N ILE A 32 1.31 -17.45 -11.47
CA ILE A 32 1.97 -16.67 -10.42
C ILE A 32 0.94 -15.91 -9.60
N ARG A 33 -0.07 -15.30 -10.25
CA ARG A 33 -1.19 -14.66 -9.56
C ARG A 33 -1.95 -15.63 -8.66
N LEU A 34 -2.21 -16.84 -9.14
CA LEU A 34 -2.89 -17.87 -8.36
C LEU A 34 -2.06 -18.26 -7.13
N LEU A 35 -0.75 -18.45 -7.29
CA LEU A 35 0.16 -18.74 -6.17
C LEU A 35 0.13 -17.61 -5.13
N TYR A 36 0.16 -16.34 -5.56
CA TYR A 36 0.04 -15.19 -4.67
C TYR A 36 -1.25 -15.21 -3.86
N LEU A 37 -2.39 -15.44 -4.51
CA LEU A 37 -3.69 -15.53 -3.86
C LEU A 37 -3.72 -16.67 -2.84
N GLN A 38 -3.23 -17.85 -3.19
CA GLN A 38 -3.18 -19.01 -2.29
C GLN A 38 -2.35 -18.73 -1.03
N VAL A 39 -1.15 -18.16 -1.20
CA VAL A 39 -0.26 -17.82 -0.09
C VAL A 39 -0.89 -16.76 0.81
N VAL A 40 -1.52 -15.74 0.23
CA VAL A 40 -2.18 -14.68 1.02
C VAL A 40 -3.41 -15.22 1.75
N LEU A 41 -4.25 -16.04 1.11
CA LEU A 41 -5.40 -16.67 1.77
C LEU A 41 -4.95 -17.56 2.94
N ALA A 42 -3.88 -18.33 2.77
CA ALA A 42 -3.33 -19.14 3.85
C ALA A 42 -2.77 -18.28 4.99
N ASN A 43 -2.16 -17.14 4.69
CA ASN A 43 -1.69 -16.21 5.72
C ASN A 43 -2.84 -15.54 6.48
N VAL A 44 -3.85 -15.04 5.76
CA VAL A 44 -4.93 -14.23 6.33
C VAL A 44 -5.98 -15.09 7.02
N PHE A 45 -6.44 -16.16 6.37
CA PHE A 45 -7.52 -17.01 6.88
C PHE A 45 -7.00 -18.33 7.50
N GLY A 46 -5.87 -18.83 7.02
CA GLY A 46 -5.26 -20.08 7.50
C GLY A 46 -4.28 -19.92 8.66
N SER A 47 -4.09 -18.70 9.18
CA SER A 47 -3.13 -18.38 10.25
C SER A 47 -1.69 -18.83 9.96
N ALA A 48 -1.31 -18.97 8.68
CA ALA A 48 0.07 -19.27 8.33
C ALA A 48 0.98 -18.09 8.71
N THR A 49 2.11 -18.37 9.38
CA THR A 49 3.08 -17.33 9.73
C THR A 49 3.69 -16.69 8.48
N VAL A 50 4.25 -15.49 8.60
CA VAL A 50 4.92 -14.79 7.49
C VAL A 50 6.02 -15.67 6.90
N SER A 51 6.91 -16.21 7.74
CA SER A 51 8.02 -17.07 7.30
C SER A 51 7.54 -18.32 6.56
N LYS A 52 6.46 -18.95 7.04
CA LYS A 52 5.87 -20.12 6.37
C LYS A 52 5.26 -19.77 5.02
N SER A 53 4.58 -18.62 4.94
CA SER A 53 3.97 -18.11 3.71
C SER A 53 5.03 -17.77 2.66
N GLU A 54 6.14 -17.16 3.07
CA GLU A 54 7.26 -16.84 2.18
C GLU A 54 8.01 -18.09 1.72
N GLN A 55 8.14 -19.10 2.58
CA GLN A 55 8.66 -20.40 2.19
C GLN A 55 7.77 -21.04 1.12
N TRP A 56 6.46 -21.14 1.36
CA TRP A 56 5.51 -21.69 0.38
C TRP A 56 5.50 -20.94 -0.94
N LEU A 57 5.62 -19.62 -0.89
CA LEU A 57 5.76 -18.78 -2.08
C LEU A 57 7.02 -19.12 -2.86
N CYS A 58 8.17 -19.25 -2.18
CA CYS A 58 9.43 -19.61 -2.84
C CYS A 58 9.38 -21.03 -3.42
N ASP A 59 8.83 -21.99 -2.67
CA ASP A 59 8.68 -23.37 -3.12
C ASP A 59 7.77 -23.44 -4.36
N GLY A 60 6.63 -22.75 -4.34
CA GLY A 60 5.71 -22.67 -5.48
C GLY A 60 6.36 -22.01 -6.70
N LEU A 61 7.12 -20.92 -6.52
CA LEU A 61 7.86 -20.29 -7.61
C LEU A 61 8.96 -21.19 -8.18
N ASN A 62 9.64 -21.98 -7.35
CA ASN A 62 10.63 -22.95 -7.81
C ASN A 62 9.98 -24.06 -8.63
N LEU A 63 8.82 -24.56 -8.20
CA LEU A 63 8.05 -25.56 -8.97
C LEU A 63 7.60 -24.99 -10.32
N LEU A 64 7.11 -23.75 -10.34
CA LEU A 64 6.76 -23.06 -11.59
C LEU A 64 7.98 -22.86 -12.50
N ALA A 65 9.13 -22.50 -11.94
CA ALA A 65 10.38 -22.34 -12.69
C ALA A 65 10.80 -23.64 -13.39
N LEU A 66 10.64 -24.78 -12.73
CA LEU A 66 10.96 -26.10 -13.28
C LEU A 66 9.93 -26.60 -14.29
N SER A 67 8.69 -26.12 -14.19
CA SER A 67 7.57 -26.58 -15.04
C SER A 67 7.41 -25.77 -16.33
N MET A 68 8.03 -24.59 -16.42
CA MET A 68 7.95 -23.71 -17.59
C MET A 68 9.21 -23.85 -18.47
N PRO A 69 9.07 -23.87 -19.81
CA PRO A 69 10.19 -24.07 -20.72
C PRO A 69 11.26 -22.97 -20.61
N ASP A 70 10.84 -21.73 -20.38
CA ASP A 70 11.72 -20.56 -20.26
C ASP A 70 11.99 -20.15 -18.80
N GLY A 71 11.54 -20.95 -17.83
CA GLY A 71 11.60 -20.60 -16.41
C GLY A 71 10.69 -19.44 -16.01
N LEU A 72 11.02 -18.77 -14.90
CA LEU A 72 10.23 -17.63 -14.40
C LEU A 72 10.47 -16.36 -15.24
N PRO A 73 9.43 -15.53 -15.43
CA PRO A 73 9.57 -14.29 -16.19
C PRO A 73 10.58 -13.33 -15.55
N THR A 74 11.39 -12.68 -16.37
CA THR A 74 12.34 -11.65 -15.91
C THR A 74 11.62 -10.34 -15.59
N HIS A 75 10.55 -10.02 -16.33
CA HIS A 75 9.76 -8.79 -16.18
C HIS A 75 8.25 -9.04 -16.35
N PRO A 76 7.42 -8.65 -15.37
CA PRO A 76 7.81 -8.28 -14.00
C PRO A 76 8.39 -9.50 -13.25
N LYS A 77 9.52 -9.31 -12.57
CA LYS A 77 10.16 -10.35 -11.73
C LYS A 77 9.17 -10.83 -10.65
N PRO A 78 8.94 -12.12 -10.43
CA PRO A 78 8.02 -12.58 -9.40
C PRO A 78 8.42 -12.14 -7.98
N ALA A 79 7.44 -11.73 -7.19
CA ALA A 79 7.57 -11.36 -5.79
C ALA A 79 7.91 -12.58 -4.93
N ARG A 80 8.86 -12.43 -4.01
CA ARG A 80 9.31 -13.51 -3.10
C ARG A 80 9.04 -13.25 -1.63
N SER A 81 8.52 -12.07 -1.28
CA SER A 81 8.11 -11.75 0.08
C SER A 81 6.61 -11.50 0.15
N LEU A 82 6.03 -11.85 1.29
CA LEU A 82 4.58 -11.73 1.50
C LEU A 82 4.12 -10.27 1.41
N ILE A 83 4.93 -9.34 1.90
CA ILE A 83 4.66 -7.90 1.81
C ILE A 83 4.56 -7.47 0.33
N THR A 84 5.50 -7.90 -0.51
CA THR A 84 5.48 -7.54 -1.94
C THR A 84 4.29 -8.18 -2.64
N VAL A 85 3.96 -9.43 -2.30
CA VAL A 85 2.77 -10.10 -2.86
C VAL A 85 1.48 -9.34 -2.50
N LYS A 86 1.31 -8.93 -1.24
CA LYS A 86 0.16 -8.12 -0.82
C LYS A 86 0.10 -6.79 -1.58
N LYS A 87 1.23 -6.10 -1.75
CA LYS A 87 1.32 -4.89 -2.58
C LYS A 87 0.90 -5.15 -4.03
N ARG A 88 1.31 -6.27 -4.62
CA ARG A 88 0.95 -6.60 -6.00
C ARG A 88 -0.52 -6.93 -6.16
N LEU A 89 -1.15 -7.49 -5.15
CA LEU A 89 -2.58 -7.75 -5.09
C LEU A 89 -3.39 -6.53 -4.60
N ASP A 90 -2.74 -5.38 -4.39
CA ASP A 90 -3.34 -4.17 -3.80
C ASP A 90 -3.97 -4.38 -2.41
N LEU A 91 -3.50 -5.37 -1.67
CA LEU A 91 -3.96 -5.70 -0.30
C LEU A 91 -3.10 -5.03 0.79
N ASP A 92 -2.23 -4.10 0.41
CA ASP A 92 -1.35 -3.40 1.35
C ASP A 92 -2.04 -2.16 1.93
N ILE A 93 -2.63 -2.34 3.11
CA ILE A 93 -3.42 -1.31 3.82
C ILE A 93 -2.53 -0.11 4.19
N ASP A 94 -1.22 -0.31 4.37
CA ASP A 94 -0.31 0.78 4.76
C ASP A 94 -0.26 1.89 3.71
N ASN A 95 -0.53 1.59 2.43
CA ASN A 95 -0.62 2.60 1.38
C ASN A 95 -1.83 3.55 1.53
N PHE A 96 -2.85 3.13 2.27
CA PHE A 96 -4.05 3.91 2.52
C PHE A 96 -3.95 4.76 3.79
N ILE A 97 -3.07 4.35 4.73
CA ILE A 97 -2.86 5.05 5.99
C ILE A 97 -1.88 6.20 5.77
N THR A 98 -2.38 7.43 5.87
CA THR A 98 -1.55 8.63 5.86
C THR A 98 -1.25 9.06 7.28
N GLN A 99 0.02 9.40 7.56
CA GLN A 99 0.45 9.90 8.86
C GLN A 99 0.73 11.39 8.78
N GLU A 100 -0.04 12.16 9.52
CA GLU A 100 0.12 13.61 9.60
C GLU A 100 0.63 14.05 10.97
N PRO A 101 1.61 14.97 11.02
CA PRO A 101 1.98 15.66 12.24
C PRO A 101 0.81 16.44 12.82
N ILE A 102 0.58 16.29 14.13
CA ILE A 102 -0.50 17.00 14.83
C ILE A 102 -0.03 17.68 16.11
N CYS A 103 -0.75 18.72 16.51
CA CYS A 103 -0.65 19.25 17.86
C CYS A 103 -1.10 18.18 18.87
N THR A 104 -0.37 18.09 19.99
CA THR A 104 -0.65 17.11 21.05
C THR A 104 -1.95 17.36 21.84
N VAL A 105 -2.59 18.54 21.71
CA VAL A 105 -3.83 18.89 22.44
C VAL A 105 -4.97 19.26 21.51
N TRP A 106 -4.71 20.18 20.57
CA TRP A 106 -5.75 20.71 19.68
C TRP A 106 -5.95 19.86 18.44
N PHE A 107 -5.09 18.85 18.23
CA PHE A 107 -5.14 17.95 17.07
C PHE A 107 -5.11 18.67 15.70
N LYS A 108 -4.71 19.95 15.68
CA LYS A 108 -4.45 20.66 14.43
C LYS A 108 -3.33 19.95 13.67
N ASP A 109 -3.60 19.68 12.41
CA ASP A 109 -2.71 19.12 11.40
C ASP A 109 -1.64 20.13 10.96
N TYR A 110 -0.46 19.61 10.66
CA TYR A 110 0.68 20.35 10.15
C TYR A 110 1.37 19.53 9.07
N SER A 111 1.78 20.20 7.98
CA SER A 111 2.61 19.55 6.96
C SER A 111 4.07 19.38 7.44
N ARG A 112 4.85 18.58 6.73
CA ARG A 112 6.31 18.51 6.99
C ARG A 112 6.99 19.85 6.71
N ASP A 113 6.51 20.57 5.71
CA ASP A 113 7.02 21.90 5.35
C ASP A 113 6.72 22.91 6.46
N ASP A 114 5.56 22.80 7.12
CA ASP A 114 5.23 23.60 8.30
C ASP A 114 6.24 23.39 9.45
N ILE A 115 6.71 22.16 9.66
CA ILE A 115 7.72 21.83 10.67
C ILE A 115 9.09 22.40 10.29
N ALA A 116 9.45 22.31 9.02
CA ALA A 116 10.71 22.85 8.51
C ALA A 116 10.75 24.38 8.59
N ALA A 117 9.66 25.06 8.22
CA ALA A 117 9.56 26.52 8.19
C ALA A 117 9.28 27.16 9.55
N ALA A 118 8.82 26.40 10.54
CA ALA A 118 8.44 26.97 11.83
C ALA A 118 9.63 27.57 12.59
N ALA A 119 9.45 28.80 13.07
CA ALA A 119 10.42 29.48 13.93
C ALA A 119 10.45 28.90 15.35
N SER A 120 9.33 28.34 15.83
CA SER A 120 9.20 27.75 17.16
C SER A 120 8.43 26.43 17.14
N SER A 121 8.70 25.57 18.12
CA SER A 121 8.01 24.29 18.29
C SER A 121 6.57 24.41 18.74
N SER A 122 6.15 25.61 19.15
CA SER A 122 4.82 25.91 19.66
C SER A 122 3.75 25.86 18.57
N CYS A 123 2.61 25.26 18.89
CA CYS A 123 1.44 25.21 18.03
C CYS A 123 1.02 26.62 17.56
N LYS A 124 0.70 26.75 16.26
CA LYS A 124 0.27 28.03 15.64
C LYS A 124 -1.12 28.49 16.10
N VAL A 125 -1.88 27.66 16.82
CA VAL A 125 -3.21 28.02 17.34
C VAL A 125 -3.06 28.96 18.54
N SER A 126 -3.84 30.04 18.55
CA SER A 126 -3.82 31.04 19.63
C SER A 126 -4.00 30.38 20.99
N LYS A 127 -3.14 30.73 21.96
CA LYS A 127 -3.18 30.22 23.35
C LYS A 127 -2.96 28.71 23.49
N CYS A 128 -2.39 28.04 22.48
CA CYS A 128 -2.00 26.64 22.64
C CYS A 128 -0.63 26.53 23.32
N PRO A 129 -0.53 25.92 24.51
CA PRO A 129 0.74 25.85 25.26
C PRO A 129 1.67 24.74 24.75
N ARG A 130 1.27 23.96 23.75
CA ARG A 130 1.95 22.70 23.40
C ARG A 130 2.66 22.75 22.07
N ILE A 131 3.57 21.80 21.93
CA ILE A 131 4.44 21.65 20.77
C ILE A 131 3.83 20.72 19.72
N PHE A 132 4.21 20.94 18.47
CA PHE A 132 3.85 20.06 17.34
C PHE A 132 5.09 19.39 16.70
N TYR A 133 6.31 19.84 17.00
CA TYR A 133 7.55 19.14 16.67
C TYR A 133 8.56 19.15 17.82
N ARG A 134 9.51 18.21 17.77
CA ARG A 134 10.68 18.08 18.66
C ARG A 134 11.95 18.15 17.82
N VAL A 135 13.03 18.63 18.42
CA VAL A 135 14.37 18.55 17.81
C VAL A 135 15.04 17.32 18.39
N LYS A 136 15.65 16.52 17.51
CA LYS A 136 16.54 15.43 17.89
C LYS A 136 17.93 15.74 17.33
N HIS A 137 18.95 15.24 18.01
CA HIS A 137 20.34 15.39 17.62
C HIS A 137 20.91 14.03 17.25
N ASP A 138 21.64 13.97 16.15
CA ASP A 138 22.41 12.78 15.80
C ASP A 138 23.77 12.75 16.52
N ALA A 139 24.49 11.61 16.48
CA ALA A 139 25.83 11.45 17.06
C ALA A 139 26.83 12.51 16.55
N ASN A 140 26.62 13.00 15.33
CA ASN A 140 27.39 14.07 14.69
C ASN A 140 26.92 15.49 15.06
N LYS A 141 26.05 15.64 16.07
CA LYS A 141 25.39 16.89 16.48
C LYS A 141 24.55 17.57 15.39
N MET A 142 24.19 16.83 14.34
CA MET A 142 23.27 17.34 13.32
C MET A 142 21.85 17.37 13.90
N GLU A 143 21.17 18.51 13.76
CA GLU A 143 19.80 18.68 14.26
C GLU A 143 18.80 18.28 13.17
N TRP A 144 17.85 17.41 13.53
CA TRP A 144 16.67 17.16 12.71
C TRP A 144 15.39 17.39 13.50
N ARG A 145 14.37 17.91 12.82
CA ARG A 145 13.05 18.18 13.41
C ARG A 145 12.13 17.00 13.12
N ILE A 146 11.46 16.51 14.15
CA ILE A 146 10.52 15.40 14.06
C ILE A 146 9.16 15.81 14.64
N ALA A 147 8.06 15.27 14.10
CA ALA A 147 6.74 15.51 14.65
C ALA A 147 6.67 15.08 16.13
N ALA A 148 6.05 15.91 16.98
CA ALA A 148 5.89 15.59 18.40
C ALA A 148 4.83 14.50 18.62
N LYS A 149 3.84 14.45 17.74
CA LYS A 149 2.80 13.43 17.66
C LYS A 149 2.39 13.26 16.19
N LEU A 150 2.17 12.03 15.78
CA LEU A 150 1.60 11.68 14.48
C LEU A 150 0.18 11.17 14.71
N SER A 151 -0.74 11.57 13.83
CA SER A 151 -2.07 10.97 13.72
C SER A 151 -2.13 10.17 12.43
N SER A 152 -2.52 8.92 12.54
CA SER A 152 -2.86 8.09 11.38
C SER A 152 -4.30 8.40 10.98
N TYR A 153 -4.52 8.68 9.70
CA TYR A 153 -5.86 8.78 9.13
C TYR A 153 -5.89 8.07 7.78
N VAL A 154 -7.10 7.75 7.33
CA VAL A 154 -7.34 7.18 6.01
C VAL A 154 -8.32 8.09 5.29
N SER A 155 -8.02 8.45 4.05
CA SER A 155 -8.95 9.23 3.24
C SER A 155 -10.18 8.39 2.93
N LEU A 156 -11.35 8.82 3.42
CA LEU A 156 -12.62 8.14 3.15
C LEU A 156 -12.85 7.93 1.65
N LYS A 157 -12.50 8.91 0.83
CA LYS A 157 -12.59 8.81 -0.64
C LYS A 157 -11.75 7.66 -1.18
N LYS A 158 -10.48 7.54 -0.76
CA LYS A 158 -9.59 6.45 -1.20
C LYS A 158 -10.10 5.09 -0.75
N THR A 159 -10.59 4.98 0.49
CA THR A 159 -11.16 3.73 1.01
C THR A 159 -12.41 3.32 0.22
N LEU A 160 -13.30 4.26 -0.07
CA LEU A 160 -14.51 3.98 -0.84
C LEU A 160 -14.20 3.55 -2.27
N GLN A 161 -13.22 4.18 -2.92
CA GLN A 161 -12.75 3.77 -4.24
C GLN A 161 -12.25 2.33 -4.22
N HIS A 162 -11.43 1.94 -3.23
CA HIS A 162 -10.90 0.57 -3.14
C HIS A 162 -11.94 -0.49 -2.74
N LEU A 163 -13.02 -0.11 -2.04
CA LEU A 163 -14.07 -1.05 -1.62
C LEU A 163 -15.14 -1.29 -2.69
N LEU A 164 -15.39 -0.30 -3.55
CA LEU A 164 -16.54 -0.28 -4.46
C LEU A 164 -16.15 -0.42 -5.94
N LEU A 165 -14.88 -0.24 -6.29
CA LEU A 165 -14.32 -0.38 -7.65
C LEU A 165 -13.25 -1.48 -7.63
#